data_AF-A0A9R0XY40-F1
#
_entry.id   AF-A0A9R0XY40-F1
#
_cell.length_a   1.000
_cell.length_b   1.000
_cell.length_c   1.000
_cell.angle_alpha   90.00
_cell.angle_beta   90.00
_cell.angle_gamma   90.00
#
_symmetry.space_group_name_H-M   'P 1'
#
loop_
_entity.id
_entity.type
_entity.pdbx_description
1 polymer ?
#
loop_
_entity_poly.entity_id
_entity_poly.type
_entity_poly.pdbx_seq_one_letter_code
_entity_poly.pdbx_strand_id
1 'polypeptide(L)'
;MLRACGAAAPASVPALVRARLARPASAVASSSSALEELAADRKGLAKVVLKKGKTQIFRDGSPMVYSGAVDRIIGRPPPRTGDVVLVADGSEKPIGWGVYNSVSMFCVRLMQLEEEAKRDPASALNMERLLEERLCSAVDLRGSLGFPSTNTNAYRLINSEGDRLSGLIVDIFADVAVIASSAAWVEKYRQQIQSLVSKVSDVNHIKWRSSTDILKEEGLDMSEQKEPAPSSYSGTVKVMENGIIYLVSMEGQKTGFYADQRESRHFISTLSKDQRVLDLCCYSGGFALSAAKGGATNVTGIDSSGSALDLANENILLNKLDAERISFLKEDATTFMKGAISRNELWDLVILDPPKLAPRKKVYIP
;
A
#
# COMPACT_ATOMS: atom_id res chain seq x y z
N MET A 1 16.64 -13.21 46.74
CA MET A 1 15.19 -13.41 46.92
C MET A 1 14.46 -12.56 45.90
N LEU A 2 13.98 -13.21 44.84
CA LEU A 2 13.20 -12.60 43.76
C LEU A 2 11.80 -12.25 44.25
N ARG A 3 11.29 -11.08 43.86
CA ARG A 3 9.85 -10.87 43.66
C ARG A 3 9.64 -10.19 42.31
N ALA A 4 9.11 -11.00 41.39
CA ALA A 4 8.65 -10.61 40.08
C ALA A 4 7.42 -9.71 40.20
N CYS A 5 7.42 -8.58 39.51
CA CYS A 5 6.20 -7.85 39.16
C CYS A 5 5.93 -8.13 37.68
N GLY A 6 4.80 -8.79 37.44
CA GLY A 6 4.39 -9.33 36.15
C GLY A 6 4.18 -8.26 35.09
N ALA A 7 4.72 -8.52 33.91
CA ALA A 7 4.32 -7.86 32.68
C ALA A 7 2.90 -8.27 32.34
N ALA A 8 1.98 -7.30 32.29
CA ALA A 8 0.67 -7.49 31.70
C ALA A 8 0.85 -7.68 30.18
N ALA A 9 0.30 -8.77 29.64
CA ALA A 9 0.24 -9.04 28.22
C ALA A 9 -0.55 -7.93 27.49
N PRO A 10 -0.22 -7.60 26.23
CA PRO A 10 -1.04 -6.68 25.45
C PRO A 10 -2.42 -7.31 25.24
N ALA A 11 -3.46 -6.51 25.48
CA ALA A 11 -4.85 -6.93 25.34
C ALA A 11 -5.09 -7.46 23.93
N SER A 12 -5.52 -8.72 23.85
CA SER A 12 -6.02 -9.33 22.63
C SER A 12 -7.14 -8.49 22.05
N VAL A 13 -7.08 -8.23 20.74
CA VAL A 13 -8.17 -7.70 19.92
C VAL A 13 -9.51 -8.32 20.37
N PRO A 14 -10.57 -7.53 20.61
CA PRO A 14 -11.85 -8.06 21.04
C PRO A 14 -12.31 -9.20 20.12
N ALA A 15 -12.60 -10.35 20.72
CA ALA A 15 -13.05 -11.57 20.06
C ALA A 15 -14.46 -11.42 19.47
N LEU A 16 -14.59 -10.59 18.43
CA LEU A 16 -15.85 -10.30 17.75
C LEU A 16 -15.70 -10.43 16.23
N VAL A 17 -14.90 -11.40 15.77
CA VAL A 17 -14.96 -12.02 14.43
C VAL A 17 -14.48 -13.47 14.54
N ARG A 18 -15.18 -14.31 15.31
CA ARG A 18 -14.92 -15.76 15.34
C ARG A 18 -16.21 -16.56 15.38
N ALA A 19 -16.65 -16.97 14.20
CA ALA A 19 -17.48 -18.16 14.02
C ALA A 19 -16.99 -18.88 12.75
N ARG A 20 -16.07 -19.85 12.91
CA ARG A 20 -15.71 -20.78 11.83
C ARG A 20 -16.78 -21.88 11.78
N LEU A 21 -17.46 -21.94 10.63
CA LEU A 21 -18.38 -23.00 10.26
C LEU A 21 -17.64 -24.35 10.14
N ALA A 22 -18.29 -25.39 10.66
CA ALA A 22 -17.92 -26.78 10.43
C ALA A 22 -17.98 -27.11 8.92
N ARG A 23 -17.03 -27.94 8.46
CA ARG A 23 -17.06 -28.55 7.12
C ARG A 23 -18.27 -29.49 6.98
N PRO A 24 -19.07 -29.41 5.91
CA PRO A 24 -19.73 -30.56 5.35
C PRO A 24 -18.95 -31.10 4.14
N ALA A 25 -19.12 -32.40 3.93
CA ALA A 25 -18.47 -33.22 2.92
C ALA A 25 -18.93 -32.93 1.49
N SER A 26 -18.15 -33.48 0.55
CA SER A 26 -18.27 -33.50 -0.92
C SER A 26 -19.64 -33.14 -1.52
N ALA A 27 -19.67 -32.05 -2.29
CA ALA A 27 -20.75 -31.74 -3.22
C ALA A 27 -20.34 -32.11 -4.65
N VAL A 28 -21.27 -32.78 -5.33
CA VAL A 28 -21.21 -33.20 -6.74
C VAL A 28 -21.02 -31.97 -7.64
N ALA A 29 -20.11 -32.03 -8.61
CA ALA A 29 -19.83 -30.93 -9.52
C ALA A 29 -21.03 -30.62 -10.42
N SER A 30 -21.71 -29.49 -10.18
CA SER A 30 -22.58 -28.88 -11.18
C SER A 30 -21.74 -28.29 -12.32
N SER A 31 -22.24 -28.36 -13.55
CA SER A 31 -21.56 -27.83 -14.74
C SER A 31 -21.69 -26.30 -14.89
N SER A 32 -22.53 -25.67 -14.07
CA SER A 32 -22.79 -24.22 -14.02
C SER A 32 -21.74 -23.50 -13.17
N SER A 33 -21.32 -22.29 -13.58
CA SER A 33 -20.43 -21.47 -12.74
C SER A 33 -21.21 -20.83 -11.59
N ALA A 34 -20.55 -20.66 -10.43
CA ALA A 34 -21.17 -20.03 -9.26
C ALA A 34 -21.53 -18.57 -9.55
N LEU A 35 -20.70 -17.87 -10.34
CA LEU A 35 -21.00 -16.51 -10.75
C LEU A 35 -22.13 -16.45 -11.80
N GLU A 36 -22.33 -17.45 -12.66
CA GLU A 36 -23.51 -17.49 -13.56
C GLU A 36 -24.79 -17.63 -12.76
N GLU A 37 -24.82 -18.52 -11.76
CA GLU A 37 -25.99 -18.72 -10.90
C GLU A 37 -26.33 -17.43 -10.13
N LEU A 38 -25.34 -16.81 -9.50
CA LEU A 38 -25.53 -15.56 -8.75
C LEU A 38 -25.85 -14.36 -9.64
N ALA A 39 -25.38 -14.36 -10.90
CA ALA A 39 -25.70 -13.32 -11.86
C ALA A 39 -27.09 -13.49 -12.48
N ALA A 40 -27.63 -14.71 -12.55
CA ALA A 40 -28.98 -14.96 -13.05
C ALA A 40 -30.04 -14.19 -12.26
N ASP A 41 -29.82 -14.03 -10.95
CA ASP A 41 -30.68 -13.26 -10.05
C ASP A 41 -30.51 -11.73 -10.20
N ARG A 42 -29.47 -11.26 -10.92
CA ARG A 42 -29.17 -9.85 -11.13
C ARG A 42 -29.46 -9.41 -12.56
N LYS A 43 -30.68 -8.90 -12.78
CA LYS A 43 -31.06 -8.30 -14.07
C LYS A 43 -30.09 -7.19 -14.46
N GLY A 44 -29.49 -7.31 -15.65
CA GLY A 44 -28.69 -6.25 -16.27
C GLY A 44 -27.20 -6.23 -15.91
N LEU A 45 -26.66 -7.25 -15.25
CA LEU A 45 -25.22 -7.33 -14.99
C LEU A 45 -24.44 -7.50 -16.30
N ALA A 46 -23.63 -6.50 -16.64
CA ALA A 46 -22.83 -6.53 -17.86
C ALA A 46 -21.66 -7.53 -17.74
N LYS A 47 -21.23 -8.04 -18.90
CA LYS A 47 -20.14 -9.02 -19.05
C LYS A 47 -19.08 -8.45 -19.98
N VAL A 48 -17.84 -8.42 -19.52
CA VAL A 48 -16.65 -8.07 -20.31
C VAL A 48 -16.03 -9.38 -20.81
N VAL A 49 -16.07 -9.60 -22.11
CA VAL A 49 -15.56 -10.82 -22.75
C VAL A 49 -14.13 -10.58 -23.22
N LEU A 50 -13.22 -11.46 -22.82
CA LEU A 50 -11.81 -11.38 -23.17
C LEU A 50 -11.53 -12.00 -24.53
N LYS A 51 -10.50 -11.47 -25.22
CA LYS A 51 -9.97 -12.05 -26.46
C LYS A 51 -9.49 -13.48 -26.23
N LYS A 52 -9.70 -14.34 -27.22
CA LYS A 52 -9.20 -15.72 -27.21
C LYS A 52 -7.69 -15.74 -26.94
N GLY A 53 -7.26 -16.57 -25.98
CA GLY A 53 -5.85 -16.68 -25.58
C GLY A 53 -5.35 -15.61 -24.61
N LYS A 54 -6.16 -14.62 -24.22
CA LYS A 54 -5.79 -13.57 -23.24
C LYS A 54 -6.31 -13.83 -21.82
N THR A 55 -7.00 -14.94 -21.61
CA THR A 55 -7.66 -15.28 -20.33
C THR A 55 -6.68 -15.75 -19.24
N GLN A 56 -5.64 -16.50 -19.62
CA GLN A 56 -4.82 -17.25 -18.65
C GLN A 56 -4.13 -16.34 -17.63
N ILE A 57 -3.57 -15.21 -18.07
CA ILE A 57 -2.90 -14.24 -17.19
C ILE A 57 -3.78 -13.74 -16.03
N PHE A 58 -5.10 -13.64 -16.25
CA PHE A 58 -6.04 -13.21 -15.23
C PHE A 58 -6.45 -14.36 -14.30
N ARG A 59 -6.57 -15.59 -14.83
CA ARG A 59 -6.76 -16.79 -14.02
C ARG A 59 -5.57 -17.06 -13.10
N ASP A 60 -4.37 -16.73 -13.57
CA ASP A 60 -3.12 -16.84 -12.79
C ASP A 60 -2.99 -15.72 -11.73
N GLY A 61 -3.96 -14.79 -11.67
CA GLY A 61 -4.10 -13.85 -10.56
C GLY A 61 -3.81 -12.40 -10.91
N SER A 62 -3.49 -12.05 -12.16
CA SER A 62 -3.38 -10.63 -12.55
C SER A 62 -4.74 -9.94 -12.35
N PRO A 63 -4.84 -8.88 -11.52
CA PRO A 63 -6.12 -8.26 -11.22
C PRO A 63 -6.50 -7.16 -12.22
N MET A 64 -5.66 -6.86 -13.21
CA MET A 64 -5.81 -5.68 -14.07
C MET A 64 -6.11 -6.08 -15.51
N VAL A 65 -7.38 -6.19 -15.87
CA VAL A 65 -7.80 -6.42 -17.25
C VAL A 65 -7.59 -5.14 -18.05
N TYR A 66 -6.55 -5.14 -18.88
CA TYR A 66 -6.25 -4.02 -19.76
C TYR A 66 -7.16 -3.99 -20.99
N SER A 67 -7.45 -2.79 -21.51
CA SER A 67 -8.37 -2.59 -22.65
C SER A 67 -8.03 -3.44 -23.87
N GLY A 68 -6.74 -3.61 -24.18
CA GLY A 68 -6.26 -4.46 -25.28
C GLY A 68 -6.60 -5.95 -25.15
N ALA A 69 -6.96 -6.44 -23.95
CA ALA A 69 -7.40 -7.82 -23.71
C ALA A 69 -8.91 -8.03 -23.91
N VAL A 70 -9.70 -6.96 -24.02
CA VAL A 70 -11.16 -7.02 -24.16
C VAL A 70 -11.52 -7.22 -25.64
N ASP A 71 -12.41 -8.18 -25.90
CA ASP A 71 -12.98 -8.44 -27.23
C ASP A 71 -14.27 -7.65 -27.42
N ARG A 72 -15.22 -7.83 -26.49
CA ARG A 72 -16.53 -7.18 -26.52
C ARG A 72 -17.12 -7.03 -25.12
N ILE A 73 -18.08 -6.12 -24.99
CA ILE A 73 -18.85 -5.90 -23.76
C ILE A 73 -20.31 -6.22 -24.06
N ILE A 74 -20.91 -7.09 -23.25
CA ILE A 74 -22.30 -7.53 -23.35
C ILE A 74 -23.08 -6.89 -22.19
N GLY A 75 -24.09 -6.09 -22.51
CA GLY A 75 -24.95 -5.44 -21.52
C GLY A 75 -25.74 -4.30 -22.17
N ARG A 76 -27.02 -4.16 -21.80
CA ARG A 76 -27.88 -3.05 -22.26
C ARG A 76 -28.63 -2.46 -21.05
N PRO A 77 -28.35 -1.21 -20.65
CA PRO A 77 -27.33 -0.30 -21.20
C PRO A 77 -25.90 -0.82 -20.99
N PRO A 78 -24.90 -0.31 -21.75
CA PRO A 78 -23.49 -0.59 -21.48
C PRO A 78 -23.08 -0.17 -20.06
N PRO A 79 -22.12 -0.87 -19.42
CA PRO A 79 -21.65 -0.51 -18.08
C PRO A 79 -20.95 0.84 -18.10
N ARG A 80 -21.05 1.57 -16.98
CA ARG A 80 -20.38 2.84 -16.73
C ARG A 80 -19.23 2.65 -15.75
N THR A 81 -18.31 3.61 -15.70
CA THR A 81 -17.21 3.59 -14.72
C THR A 81 -17.75 3.42 -13.30
N GLY A 82 -17.20 2.44 -12.59
CA GLY A 82 -17.61 2.05 -11.25
C GLY A 82 -18.65 0.92 -11.21
N ASP A 83 -19.25 0.52 -12.33
CA ASP A 83 -20.21 -0.58 -12.36
C ASP A 83 -19.52 -1.93 -12.13
N VAL A 84 -20.21 -2.81 -11.40
CA VAL A 84 -19.77 -4.21 -11.23
C VAL A 84 -20.07 -4.96 -12.52
N VAL A 85 -19.10 -5.73 -13.00
CA VAL A 85 -19.22 -6.52 -14.22
C VAL A 85 -18.65 -7.92 -14.02
N LEU A 86 -19.17 -8.88 -14.78
CA LEU A 86 -18.51 -10.17 -14.95
C LEU A 86 -17.35 -10.03 -15.93
N VAL A 87 -16.28 -10.77 -15.70
CA VAL A 87 -15.22 -10.98 -16.69
C VAL A 87 -15.31 -12.43 -17.14
N ALA A 88 -15.37 -12.62 -18.45
CA ALA A 88 -15.57 -13.93 -19.06
C ALA A 88 -14.51 -14.24 -20.12
N ASP A 89 -14.25 -15.52 -20.35
CA ASP A 89 -13.41 -15.94 -21.46
C ASP A 89 -14.14 -15.84 -22.82
N GLY A 90 -13.45 -16.16 -23.91
CA GLY A 90 -14.01 -16.04 -25.26
C GLY A 90 -15.24 -16.92 -25.54
N SER A 91 -15.52 -17.91 -24.68
CA SER A 91 -16.75 -18.73 -24.71
C SER A 91 -17.86 -18.19 -23.81
N GLU A 92 -17.68 -16.98 -23.28
CA GLU A 92 -18.59 -16.27 -22.37
C GLU A 92 -18.76 -16.89 -20.98
N LYS A 93 -17.93 -17.88 -20.64
CA LYS A 93 -17.87 -18.46 -19.29
C LYS A 93 -17.16 -17.50 -18.33
N PRO A 94 -17.74 -17.14 -17.17
CA PRO A 94 -17.10 -16.29 -16.19
C PRO A 94 -15.76 -16.87 -15.69
N ILE A 95 -14.82 -15.96 -15.47
CA ILE A 95 -13.55 -16.24 -14.78
C ILE A 95 -13.44 -15.48 -13.46
N GLY A 96 -14.34 -14.53 -13.23
CA GLY A 96 -14.36 -13.65 -12.08
C GLY A 96 -15.29 -12.46 -12.29
N TRP A 97 -15.30 -11.56 -11.32
CA TRP A 97 -16.00 -10.29 -11.40
C TRP A 97 -15.10 -9.14 -10.95
N GLY A 98 -15.44 -7.94 -11.40
CA GLY A 98 -14.65 -6.76 -11.11
C GLY A 98 -15.43 -5.47 -11.27
N VAL A 99 -14.70 -4.35 -11.16
CA VAL A 99 -15.26 -3.02 -11.37
C VAL A 99 -14.76 -2.47 -12.70
N TYR A 100 -15.70 -2.05 -13.54
CA TYR A 100 -15.43 -1.52 -14.87
C TYR A 100 -15.01 -0.05 -14.84
N ASN A 101 -14.12 0.33 -15.76
CA ASN A 101 -13.78 1.72 -16.04
C ASN A 101 -13.66 1.89 -17.57
N SER A 102 -14.45 2.82 -18.14
CA SER A 102 -14.49 3.03 -19.59
C SER A 102 -13.32 3.84 -20.15
N VAL A 103 -12.57 4.53 -19.29
CA VAL A 103 -11.50 5.47 -19.70
C VAL A 103 -10.12 4.92 -19.36
N SER A 104 -10.00 4.19 -18.26
CA SER A 104 -8.72 3.63 -17.81
C SER A 104 -8.15 2.59 -18.79
N MET A 105 -6.81 2.56 -18.92
CA MET A 105 -6.12 1.43 -19.56
C MET A 105 -6.50 0.11 -18.88
N PHE A 106 -6.73 0.12 -17.56
CA PHE A 106 -7.21 -1.03 -16.78
C PHE A 106 -8.74 -1.06 -16.76
N CYS A 107 -9.30 -1.44 -17.92
CA CYS A 107 -10.73 -1.48 -18.21
C CYS A 107 -11.57 -2.24 -17.18
N VAL A 108 -11.04 -3.31 -16.59
CA VAL A 108 -11.66 -3.95 -15.41
C VAL A 108 -10.59 -4.22 -14.36
N ARG A 109 -10.84 -3.79 -13.12
CA ARG A 109 -10.08 -4.26 -11.95
C ARG A 109 -10.83 -5.44 -11.34
N LEU A 110 -10.27 -6.64 -11.49
CA LEU A 110 -10.80 -7.88 -10.94
C LEU A 110 -10.76 -7.84 -9.42
N MET A 111 -11.88 -8.22 -8.81
CA MET A 111 -12.10 -8.16 -7.37
C MET A 111 -12.08 -9.57 -6.76
N GLN A 112 -12.67 -10.52 -7.49
CA GLN A 112 -12.70 -11.93 -7.10
C GLN A 112 -12.73 -12.82 -8.34
N LEU A 113 -11.95 -13.89 -8.33
CA LEU A 113 -12.00 -14.92 -9.37
C LEU A 113 -13.15 -15.91 -9.10
N GLU A 114 -13.59 -16.63 -10.13
CA GLU A 114 -14.61 -17.68 -10.03
C GLU A 114 -14.27 -18.71 -8.95
N GLU A 115 -13.02 -19.18 -8.90
CA GLU A 115 -12.58 -20.15 -7.88
C GLU A 115 -12.50 -19.57 -6.46
N GLU A 116 -12.38 -18.25 -6.33
CA GLU A 116 -12.51 -17.59 -5.03
C GLU A 116 -13.98 -17.43 -4.64
N ALA A 117 -14.85 -17.08 -5.59
CA ALA A 117 -16.29 -16.98 -5.36
C ALA A 117 -16.91 -18.32 -4.94
N LYS A 118 -16.39 -19.45 -5.44
CA LYS A 118 -16.79 -20.79 -4.97
C LYS A 118 -16.40 -21.06 -3.51
N ARG A 119 -15.24 -20.54 -3.07
CA ARG A 119 -14.74 -20.72 -1.69
C ARG A 119 -15.40 -19.76 -0.71
N ASP A 120 -15.71 -18.56 -1.16
CA ASP A 120 -16.44 -17.54 -0.42
C ASP A 120 -17.58 -16.95 -1.28
N PRO A 121 -18.75 -17.62 -1.27
CA PRO A 121 -19.93 -17.14 -1.98
C PRO A 121 -20.54 -15.89 -1.37
N ALA A 122 -20.26 -15.57 -0.10
CA ALA A 122 -20.85 -14.40 0.57
C ALA A 122 -20.29 -13.08 0.01
N SER A 123 -19.02 -13.09 -0.43
CA SER A 123 -18.37 -11.96 -1.10
C SER A 123 -18.64 -11.90 -2.61
N ALA A 124 -19.21 -12.96 -3.20
CA ALA A 124 -19.45 -13.02 -4.64
C ALA A 124 -20.41 -11.92 -5.09
N LEU A 125 -19.92 -11.06 -6.00
CA LEU A 125 -20.61 -9.86 -6.48
C LEU A 125 -21.05 -8.91 -5.34
N ASN A 126 -20.42 -8.98 -4.17
CA ASN A 126 -20.75 -8.18 -3.00
C ASN A 126 -19.50 -7.42 -2.54
N MET A 127 -19.39 -6.16 -2.99
CA MET A 127 -18.21 -5.33 -2.70
C MET A 127 -18.01 -5.08 -1.22
N GLU A 128 -19.08 -4.86 -0.45
CA GLU A 128 -18.97 -4.55 0.98
C GLU A 128 -18.38 -5.74 1.76
N ARG A 129 -18.92 -6.94 1.52
CA ARG A 129 -18.40 -8.18 2.13
C ARG A 129 -16.99 -8.51 1.66
N LEU A 130 -16.72 -8.32 0.37
CA LEU A 130 -15.37 -8.52 -0.15
C LEU A 130 -14.36 -7.57 0.51
N LEU A 131 -14.69 -6.29 0.69
CA LEU A 131 -13.80 -5.33 1.33
C LEU A 131 -13.52 -5.70 2.80
N GLU A 132 -14.55 -6.13 3.52
CA GLU A 132 -14.40 -6.64 4.90
C GLU A 132 -13.45 -7.84 4.94
N GLU A 133 -13.68 -8.86 4.10
CA GLU A 133 -12.87 -10.08 4.05
C GLU A 133 -11.41 -9.80 3.63
N ARG A 134 -11.21 -8.93 2.62
CA ARG A 134 -9.86 -8.57 2.15
C ARG A 134 -9.11 -7.73 3.18
N LEU A 135 -9.80 -6.84 3.91
CA LEU A 135 -9.19 -6.11 5.01
C LEU A 135 -8.78 -7.06 6.13
N CYS A 136 -9.64 -8.00 6.54
CA CYS A 136 -9.31 -9.02 7.53
C CYS A 136 -8.11 -9.87 7.09
N SER A 137 -8.11 -10.35 5.84
CA SER A 137 -6.98 -11.08 5.26
C SER A 137 -5.68 -10.27 5.30
N ALA A 138 -5.75 -8.97 5.02
CA ALA A 138 -4.60 -8.08 5.05
C ALA A 138 -4.08 -7.87 6.49
N VAL A 139 -4.97 -7.67 7.47
CA VAL A 139 -4.63 -7.60 8.90
C VAL A 139 -3.94 -8.90 9.36
N ASP A 140 -4.52 -10.05 9.04
CA ASP A 140 -3.96 -11.37 9.40
C ASP A 140 -2.57 -11.57 8.80
N LEU A 141 -2.39 -11.20 7.52
CA LEU A 141 -1.10 -11.27 6.86
C LEU A 141 -0.07 -10.40 7.59
N ARG A 142 -0.40 -9.15 7.93
CA ARG A 142 0.53 -8.25 8.64
C ARG A 142 0.83 -8.74 10.05
N GLY A 143 -0.18 -9.29 10.74
CA GLY A 143 0.00 -9.95 12.03
C GLY A 143 0.97 -11.13 11.96
N SER A 144 0.88 -11.95 10.90
CA SER A 144 1.81 -13.07 10.67
C SER A 144 3.26 -12.62 10.37
N LEU A 145 3.42 -11.39 9.84
CA LEU A 145 4.71 -10.74 9.64
C LEU A 145 5.22 -10.00 10.89
N GLY A 146 4.46 -10.02 11.99
CA GLY A 146 4.84 -9.39 13.26
C GLY A 146 4.48 -7.90 13.38
N PHE A 147 3.46 -7.41 12.65
CA PHE A 147 3.01 -6.03 12.73
C PHE A 147 1.59 -5.88 13.31
N PRO A 148 1.35 -4.87 14.16
CA PRO A 148 2.37 -4.07 14.86
C PRO A 148 3.17 -4.90 15.88
N SER A 149 4.32 -4.39 16.31
CA SER A 149 5.10 -4.95 17.42
C SER A 149 5.51 -3.86 18.40
N THR A 150 6.12 -4.25 19.52
CA THR A 150 6.66 -3.30 20.51
C THR A 150 7.73 -2.37 19.92
N ASN A 151 8.35 -2.76 18.81
CA ASN A 151 9.44 -2.02 18.18
C ASN A 151 9.06 -1.41 16.82
N THR A 152 7.86 -1.71 16.30
CA THR A 152 7.41 -1.24 14.98
C THR A 152 5.91 -0.99 14.96
N ASN A 153 5.51 0.27 14.78
CA ASN A 153 4.11 0.69 14.61
C ASN A 153 3.87 1.53 13.34
N ALA A 154 4.87 1.65 12.45
CA ALA A 154 4.71 2.11 11.09
C ALA A 154 4.69 0.92 10.14
N TYR A 155 3.64 0.70 9.34
CA TYR A 155 3.59 -0.40 8.36
C TYR A 155 2.49 -0.24 7.32
N ARG A 156 2.67 -0.90 6.17
CA ARG A 156 1.63 -0.99 5.15
C ARG A 156 0.60 -2.05 5.52
N LEU A 157 -0.65 -1.66 5.73
CA LEU A 157 -1.77 -2.56 5.96
C LEU A 157 -2.36 -3.10 4.64
N ILE A 158 -2.56 -2.25 3.63
CA ILE A 158 -3.07 -2.68 2.31
C ILE A 158 -2.08 -2.23 1.23
N ASN A 159 -1.69 -3.16 0.35
CA ASN A 159 -0.73 -2.99 -0.72
C ASN A 159 -1.34 -3.25 -2.10
N SER A 160 -2.43 -2.53 -2.40
CA SER A 160 -3.02 -2.47 -3.74
C SER A 160 -3.30 -3.87 -4.32
N GLU A 161 -2.79 -4.17 -5.51
CA GLU A 161 -2.94 -5.46 -6.19
C GLU A 161 -2.39 -6.63 -5.37
N GLY A 162 -1.37 -6.40 -4.54
CA GLY A 162 -0.79 -7.42 -3.66
C GLY A 162 -1.78 -7.97 -2.63
N ASP A 163 -2.76 -7.14 -2.22
CA ASP A 163 -3.88 -7.52 -1.34
C ASP A 163 -5.20 -7.65 -2.11
N ARG A 164 -5.13 -7.73 -3.44
CA ARG A 164 -6.29 -7.89 -4.34
C ARG A 164 -7.30 -6.74 -4.25
N LEU A 165 -6.83 -5.54 -3.90
CA LEU A 165 -7.58 -4.30 -3.86
C LEU A 165 -6.86 -3.25 -4.73
N SER A 166 -6.74 -3.57 -6.02
CA SER A 166 -6.00 -2.79 -7.02
C SER A 166 -6.37 -1.30 -6.99
N GLY A 167 -5.39 -0.45 -6.68
CA GLY A 167 -5.53 0.99 -6.56
C GLY A 167 -5.74 1.54 -5.15
N LEU A 168 -5.90 0.68 -4.14
CA LEU A 168 -6.04 1.04 -2.72
C LEU A 168 -4.75 0.73 -1.94
N ILE A 169 -4.18 1.75 -1.31
CA ILE A 169 -3.07 1.59 -0.35
C ILE A 169 -3.55 2.10 1.01
N VAL A 170 -3.18 1.40 2.08
CA VAL A 170 -3.38 1.86 3.46
C VAL A 170 -2.09 1.67 4.22
N ASP A 171 -1.48 2.78 4.64
CA ASP A 171 -0.32 2.79 5.54
C ASP A 171 -0.79 3.19 6.95
N ILE A 172 -0.29 2.49 7.97
CA ILE A 172 -0.54 2.75 9.39
C ILE A 172 0.72 3.40 9.97
N PHE A 173 0.55 4.55 10.61
CA PHE A 173 1.59 5.32 11.28
C PHE A 173 1.15 5.62 12.71
N ALA A 174 1.56 4.77 13.65
CA ALA A 174 1.02 4.75 15.01
C ALA A 174 -0.51 4.65 14.99
N ASP A 175 -1.22 5.69 15.42
CA ASP A 175 -2.69 5.73 15.47
C ASP A 175 -3.36 6.42 14.26
N VAL A 176 -2.57 6.71 13.23
CA VAL A 176 -3.04 7.35 11.99
C VAL A 176 -3.01 6.34 10.83
N ALA A 177 -4.15 6.13 10.17
CA ALA A 177 -4.23 5.43 8.90
C ALA A 177 -4.22 6.43 7.73
N VAL A 178 -3.23 6.32 6.84
CA VAL A 178 -3.15 7.08 5.60
C VAL A 178 -3.63 6.19 4.46
N ILE A 179 -4.79 6.52 3.92
CA ILE A 179 -5.41 5.82 2.80
C ILE A 179 -5.06 6.55 1.51
N ALA A 180 -4.34 5.90 0.60
CA ALA A 180 -4.02 6.42 -0.71
C ALA A 180 -4.88 5.75 -1.79
N SER A 181 -5.57 6.58 -2.56
CA SER A 181 -6.47 6.19 -3.64
C SER A 181 -5.87 6.52 -5.00
N SER A 182 -5.91 5.54 -5.91
CA SER A 182 -5.39 5.67 -7.28
C SER A 182 -6.27 4.98 -8.33
N ALA A 183 -7.50 4.62 -7.97
CA ALA A 183 -8.48 4.02 -8.88
C ALA A 183 -9.89 4.57 -8.63
N ALA A 184 -10.70 4.67 -9.68
CA ALA A 184 -12.02 5.29 -9.57
C ALA A 184 -12.97 4.55 -8.63
N TRP A 185 -12.87 3.22 -8.54
CA TRP A 185 -13.69 2.43 -7.61
C TRP A 185 -13.33 2.74 -6.15
N VAL A 186 -12.06 3.04 -5.83
CA VAL A 186 -11.64 3.37 -4.46
C VAL A 186 -12.32 4.67 -4.01
N GLU A 187 -12.38 5.66 -4.91
CA GLU A 187 -13.13 6.90 -4.67
C GLU A 187 -14.63 6.64 -4.51
N LYS A 188 -15.22 5.77 -5.35
CA LYS A 188 -16.64 5.38 -5.25
C LYS A 188 -17.00 4.75 -3.90
N TYR A 189 -16.12 3.93 -3.34
CA TYR A 189 -16.32 3.22 -2.06
C TYR A 189 -15.61 3.90 -0.87
N ARG A 190 -15.25 5.18 -0.98
CA ARG A 190 -14.48 5.93 0.04
C ARG A 190 -15.07 5.78 1.44
N GLN A 191 -16.38 6.02 1.61
CA GLN A 191 -17.03 5.99 2.92
C GLN A 191 -16.97 4.60 3.56
N GLN A 192 -17.23 3.55 2.79
CA GLN A 192 -17.16 2.16 3.25
C GLN A 192 -15.73 1.79 3.65
N ILE A 193 -14.74 2.16 2.81
CA ILE A 193 -13.33 1.90 3.09
C ILE A 193 -12.90 2.61 4.38
N GLN A 194 -13.25 3.89 4.56
CA GLN A 194 -12.94 4.62 5.77
C GLN A 194 -13.59 3.98 7.01
N SER A 195 -14.85 3.56 6.90
CA SER A 195 -15.57 2.90 8.00
C SER A 195 -14.98 1.53 8.37
N LEU A 196 -14.45 0.79 7.40
CA LEU A 196 -13.78 -0.48 7.66
C LEU A 196 -12.39 -0.24 8.27
N VAL A 197 -11.60 0.68 7.71
CA VAL A 197 -10.26 1.02 8.23
C VAL A 197 -10.33 1.60 9.65
N SER A 198 -11.38 2.35 10.00
CA SER A 198 -11.55 2.87 11.37
C SER A 198 -11.81 1.78 12.42
N LYS A 199 -12.09 0.53 12.00
CA LYS A 199 -12.26 -0.62 12.91
C LYS A 199 -10.96 -1.39 13.14
N VAL A 200 -9.89 -1.05 12.43
CA VAL A 200 -8.56 -1.62 12.67
C VAL A 200 -8.07 -1.14 14.03
N SER A 201 -7.50 -2.06 14.82
CA SER A 201 -7.00 -1.75 16.16
C SER A 201 -6.07 -0.55 16.15
N ASP A 202 -6.18 0.29 17.18
CA ASP A 202 -5.31 1.44 17.45
C ASP A 202 -5.38 2.59 16.43
N VAL A 203 -6.23 2.52 15.39
CA VAL A 203 -6.45 3.63 14.46
C VAL A 203 -7.48 4.61 15.01
N ASN A 204 -7.04 5.83 15.34
CA ASN A 204 -7.88 6.92 15.82
C ASN A 204 -8.16 7.98 14.75
N HIS A 205 -7.26 8.08 13.76
CA HIS A 205 -7.29 9.11 12.75
C HIS A 205 -7.16 8.52 11.35
N ILE A 206 -7.91 9.06 10.40
CA ILE A 206 -7.84 8.67 9.00
C ILE A 206 -7.50 9.89 8.16
N LYS A 207 -6.47 9.75 7.32
CA LYS A 207 -6.12 10.72 6.29
C LYS A 207 -6.32 10.09 4.92
N TRP A 208 -7.20 10.68 4.11
CA TRP A 208 -7.39 10.28 2.72
C TRP A 208 -6.49 11.08 1.80
N ARG A 209 -5.77 10.42 0.90
CA ARG A 209 -4.92 11.04 -0.13
C ARG A 209 -5.31 10.50 -1.50
N SER A 210 -5.80 11.37 -2.36
CA SER A 210 -6.16 11.01 -3.73
C SER A 210 -4.98 11.30 -4.66
N SER A 211 -4.56 10.32 -5.46
CA SER A 211 -3.50 10.47 -6.45
C SER A 211 -4.07 11.16 -7.69
N THR A 212 -4.21 12.48 -7.64
CA THR A 212 -4.91 13.31 -8.65
C THR A 212 -4.48 13.01 -10.08
N ASP A 213 -3.17 12.92 -10.35
CA ASP A 213 -2.64 12.63 -11.68
C ASP A 213 -3.09 11.24 -12.21
N ILE A 214 -3.10 10.23 -11.35
CA ILE A 214 -3.52 8.86 -11.72
C ILE A 214 -5.04 8.81 -11.86
N LEU A 215 -5.78 9.49 -10.98
CA LEU A 215 -7.24 9.52 -11.03
C LEU A 215 -7.75 10.23 -12.28
N LYS A 216 -7.01 11.21 -12.80
CA LYS A 216 -7.29 11.82 -14.11
C LYS A 216 -7.23 10.79 -15.24
N GLU A 217 -6.26 9.87 -15.22
CA GLU A 217 -6.17 8.75 -16.16
C GLU A 217 -7.30 7.71 -15.96
N GLU A 218 -7.91 7.68 -14.77
CA GLU A 218 -9.10 6.87 -14.46
C GLU A 218 -10.42 7.58 -14.81
N GLY A 219 -10.37 8.78 -15.41
CA GLY A 219 -11.55 9.57 -15.80
C GLY A 219 -12.18 10.36 -14.66
N LEU A 220 -11.48 10.56 -13.54
CA LEU A 220 -11.91 11.40 -12.41
C LEU A 220 -11.04 12.66 -12.35
N ASP A 221 -11.59 13.78 -12.81
CA ASP A 221 -10.94 15.08 -12.62
C ASP A 221 -11.24 15.60 -11.21
N MET A 222 -10.21 15.57 -10.37
CA MET A 222 -10.30 16.04 -8.98
C MET A 222 -10.00 17.54 -8.86
N SER A 223 -9.68 18.25 -9.96
CA SER A 223 -9.33 19.68 -9.93
C SER A 223 -10.49 20.60 -9.55
N GLU A 224 -11.73 20.14 -9.77
CA GLU A 224 -12.95 20.87 -9.39
C GLU A 224 -13.44 20.54 -7.98
N GLN A 225 -12.92 19.47 -7.37
CA GLN A 225 -13.22 19.17 -5.98
C GLN A 225 -12.41 20.10 -5.10
N LYS A 226 -13.09 21.07 -4.47
CA LYS A 226 -12.52 21.75 -3.29
C LYS A 226 -11.96 20.67 -2.38
N GLU A 227 -10.70 20.80 -1.98
CA GLU A 227 -10.12 19.86 -1.02
C GLU A 227 -11.15 19.64 0.09
N PRO A 228 -11.52 18.39 0.39
CA PRO A 228 -12.36 18.14 1.55
C PRO A 228 -11.71 18.86 2.73
N ALA A 229 -12.54 19.45 3.60
CA ALA A 229 -12.10 20.19 4.78
C ALA A 229 -10.87 19.49 5.38
N PRO A 230 -9.79 20.24 5.69
CA PRO A 230 -8.50 19.67 6.01
C PRO A 230 -8.70 18.50 6.96
N SER A 231 -8.21 17.32 6.56
CA SER A 231 -8.27 16.12 7.39
C SER A 231 -7.94 16.53 8.82
N SER A 232 -8.74 16.10 9.80
CA SER A 232 -8.69 16.58 11.19
C SER A 232 -7.34 16.37 11.91
N TYR A 233 -6.35 15.82 11.22
CA TYR A 233 -4.99 15.61 11.66
C TYR A 233 -4.01 16.31 10.70
N SER A 234 -3.75 17.59 10.97
CA SER A 234 -2.63 18.35 10.43
C SER A 234 -1.48 18.31 11.44
N GLY A 235 -0.38 17.64 11.11
CA GLY A 235 0.76 17.56 12.02
C GLY A 235 1.79 16.50 11.66
N THR A 236 2.78 16.36 12.54
CA THR A 236 3.74 15.26 12.53
C THR A 236 3.27 14.18 13.51
N VAL A 237 3.38 12.92 13.11
CA VAL A 237 3.16 11.78 14.00
C VAL A 237 4.49 11.14 14.35
N LYS A 238 4.66 10.73 15.60
CA LYS A 238 5.81 9.93 16.03
C LYS A 238 5.50 8.46 15.77
N VAL A 239 6.32 7.83 14.94
CA VAL A 239 6.26 6.38 14.71
C VAL A 239 7.53 5.72 15.17
N MET A 240 7.47 4.41 15.37
CA MET A 240 8.61 3.57 15.65
C MET A 240 8.74 2.53 14.54
N GLU A 241 9.97 2.31 14.09
CA GLU A 241 10.33 1.20 13.20
C GLU A 241 11.68 0.63 13.65
N ASN A 242 11.71 -0.68 13.92
CA ASN A 242 12.90 -1.38 14.41
C ASN A 242 13.55 -0.69 15.63
N GLY A 243 12.69 -0.13 16.50
CA GLY A 243 13.08 0.61 17.70
C GLY A 243 13.74 1.96 17.43
N ILE A 244 13.63 2.52 16.23
CA ILE A 244 14.02 3.90 15.90
C ILE A 244 12.73 4.71 15.80
N ILE A 245 12.72 5.88 16.43
CA ILE A 245 11.59 6.81 16.41
C ILE A 245 11.77 7.77 15.23
N TYR A 246 10.72 7.96 14.44
CA TYR A 246 10.69 8.88 13.32
C TYR A 246 9.52 9.86 13.47
N LEU A 247 9.75 11.13 13.13
CA LEU A 247 8.69 12.08 12.85
C LEU A 247 8.26 11.94 11.39
N VAL A 248 6.99 11.62 11.21
CA VAL A 248 6.36 11.50 9.90
C VAL A 248 5.45 12.69 9.69
N SER A 249 5.79 13.53 8.71
CA SER A 249 4.93 14.65 8.31
C SER A 249 3.75 14.15 7.51
N MET A 250 2.55 14.48 7.97
CA MET A 250 1.31 14.21 7.22
C MET A 250 1.14 15.09 5.99
N GLU A 251 2.07 15.99 5.69
CA GLU A 251 2.09 16.81 4.46
C GLU A 251 3.22 16.41 3.50
N GLY A 252 4.09 15.48 3.92
CA GLY A 252 5.22 15.00 3.11
C GLY A 252 4.82 14.20 1.88
N GLN A 253 5.81 13.87 1.03
CA GLN A 253 5.62 13.09 -0.20
C GLN A 253 5.05 11.68 0.06
N LYS A 254 4.45 11.07 -0.97
CA LYS A 254 3.76 9.76 -0.91
C LYS A 254 2.66 9.70 0.16
N THR A 255 2.78 8.83 1.16
CA THR A 255 1.92 8.72 2.35
C THR A 255 2.53 9.41 3.58
N GLY A 256 3.76 9.92 3.47
CA GLY A 256 4.50 10.61 4.54
C GLY A 256 5.78 9.87 4.96
N PHE A 257 5.84 8.54 4.84
CA PHE A 257 6.99 7.72 5.23
C PHE A 257 7.16 6.48 4.33
N TYR A 258 8.41 6.13 4.04
CA TYR A 258 8.78 5.03 3.16
C TYR A 258 8.88 3.71 3.94
N ALA A 259 7.72 3.11 4.25
CA ALA A 259 7.64 1.83 4.96
C ALA A 259 8.18 0.65 4.12
N ASP A 260 8.26 0.81 2.80
CA ASP A 260 8.84 -0.15 1.84
C ASP A 260 10.35 -0.39 2.06
N GLN A 261 11.07 0.61 2.57
CA GLN A 261 12.52 0.53 2.83
C GLN A 261 12.90 -0.03 4.21
N ARG A 262 11.93 -0.55 5.00
CA ARG A 262 12.18 -1.06 6.37
C ARG A 262 13.28 -2.10 6.44
N GLU A 263 13.16 -3.16 5.64
CA GLU A 263 14.09 -4.28 5.67
C GLU A 263 15.47 -3.85 5.17
N SER A 264 15.51 -2.97 4.17
CA SER A 264 16.76 -2.33 3.70
C SER A 264 17.43 -1.55 4.84
N ARG A 265 16.69 -0.72 5.56
CA ARG A 265 17.19 0.05 6.71
C ARG A 265 17.70 -0.85 7.83
N HIS A 266 16.96 -1.92 8.13
CA HIS A 266 17.39 -2.91 9.11
C HIS A 266 18.70 -3.58 8.69
N PHE A 267 18.79 -4.03 7.45
CA PHE A 267 19.99 -4.65 6.90
C PHE A 267 21.20 -3.71 6.98
N ILE A 268 21.05 -2.44 6.59
CA ILE A 268 22.10 -1.43 6.72
C ILE A 268 22.58 -1.30 8.16
N SER A 269 21.66 -1.30 9.13
CA SER A 269 22.02 -1.27 10.55
C SER A 269 22.96 -2.43 10.93
N THR A 270 22.73 -3.64 10.42
CA THR A 270 23.58 -4.81 10.70
C THR A 270 24.99 -4.73 10.11
N LEU A 271 25.19 -3.92 9.06
CA LEU A 271 26.48 -3.73 8.40
C LEU A 271 27.26 -2.52 8.93
N SER A 272 26.61 -1.64 9.70
CA SER A 272 27.14 -0.31 9.98
C SER A 272 28.15 -0.25 11.13
N LYS A 273 28.34 -1.34 11.87
CA LYS A 273 29.24 -1.35 13.03
C LYS A 273 30.67 -0.95 12.62
N ASP A 274 31.19 0.06 13.30
CA ASP A 274 32.52 0.62 13.10
C ASP A 274 32.77 1.22 11.70
N GLN A 275 31.74 1.41 10.88
CA GLN A 275 31.84 1.94 9.51
C GLN A 275 31.64 3.47 9.45
N ARG A 276 32.27 4.12 8.46
CA ARG A 276 31.92 5.48 8.00
C ARG A 276 30.88 5.36 6.89
N VAL A 277 29.71 5.94 7.10
CA VAL A 277 28.54 5.76 6.22
C VAL A 277 28.17 7.06 5.51
N LEU A 278 27.88 6.96 4.21
CA LEU A 278 27.31 8.03 3.39
C LEU A 278 25.91 7.64 2.92
N ASP A 279 24.91 8.48 3.21
CA ASP A 279 23.50 8.31 2.84
C ASP A 279 23.09 9.41 1.84
N LEU A 280 23.04 9.07 0.55
CA LEU A 280 22.70 10.01 -0.52
C LEU A 280 21.20 9.97 -0.83
N CYS A 281 20.60 11.17 -0.93
CA CYS A 281 19.16 11.36 -1.01
C CYS A 281 18.46 10.85 0.28
N CYS A 282 19.02 11.21 1.43
CA CYS A 282 18.66 10.61 2.72
C CYS A 282 17.26 10.97 3.23
N TYR A 283 16.59 11.95 2.63
CA TYR A 283 15.31 12.49 3.07
C TYR A 283 15.33 12.82 4.58
N SER A 284 14.43 12.24 5.39
CA SER A 284 14.36 12.42 6.85
C SER A 284 15.33 11.55 7.64
N GLY A 285 16.40 11.05 7.00
CA GLY A 285 17.52 10.35 7.62
C GLY A 285 17.26 8.87 7.91
N GLY A 286 16.34 8.22 7.19
CA GLY A 286 15.92 6.85 7.47
C GLY A 286 17.08 5.85 7.59
N PHE A 287 17.95 5.83 6.57
CA PHE A 287 19.14 4.97 6.54
C PHE A 287 20.23 5.49 7.48
N ALA A 288 20.51 6.79 7.47
CA ALA A 288 21.47 7.43 8.37
C ALA A 288 21.24 7.08 9.86
N LEU A 289 19.99 7.18 10.34
CA LEU A 289 19.63 6.85 11.72
C LEU A 289 19.77 5.36 12.02
N SER A 290 19.46 4.51 11.03
CA SER A 290 19.61 3.05 11.15
C SER A 290 21.07 2.63 11.22
N ALA A 291 21.93 3.28 10.42
CA ALA A 291 23.36 3.09 10.44
C ALA A 291 23.98 3.55 11.77
N ALA A 292 23.60 4.73 12.25
CA ALA A 292 24.03 5.25 13.55
C ALA A 292 23.65 4.31 14.70
N LYS A 293 22.40 3.84 14.74
CA LYS A 293 21.95 2.84 15.73
C LYS A 293 22.69 1.50 15.61
N GLY A 294 23.11 1.14 14.39
CA GLY A 294 23.93 -0.04 14.09
C GLY A 294 25.39 0.08 14.55
N GLY A 295 25.82 1.23 15.06
CA GLY A 295 27.17 1.46 15.57
C GLY A 295 28.15 2.06 14.55
N ALA A 296 27.66 2.80 13.55
CA ALA A 296 28.53 3.59 12.68
C ALA A 296 29.41 4.57 13.48
N THR A 297 30.67 4.75 13.05
CA THR A 297 31.59 5.72 13.66
C THR A 297 31.25 7.15 13.25
N ASN A 298 30.84 7.33 11.99
CA ASN A 298 30.40 8.60 11.42
C ASN A 298 29.37 8.34 10.32
N VAL A 299 28.34 9.18 10.26
CA VAL A 299 27.28 9.11 9.25
C VAL A 299 27.12 10.50 8.62
N THR A 300 27.17 10.55 7.29
CA THR A 300 26.91 11.78 6.52
C THR A 300 25.69 11.56 5.64
N GLY A 301 24.65 12.36 5.81
CA GLY A 301 23.44 12.34 4.99
C GLY A 301 23.35 13.56 4.08
N ILE A 302 23.01 13.35 2.81
CA ILE A 302 22.90 14.41 1.81
C ILE A 302 21.48 14.43 1.25
N ASP A 303 20.82 15.59 1.30
CA ASP A 303 19.53 15.79 0.64
C ASP A 303 19.38 17.24 0.15
N SER A 304 18.58 17.43 -0.90
CA SER A 304 18.32 18.77 -1.44
C SER A 304 17.22 19.52 -0.65
N SER A 305 16.38 18.80 0.09
CA SER A 305 15.25 19.33 0.83
C SER A 305 15.64 19.75 2.25
N GLY A 306 15.66 21.06 2.51
CA GLY A 306 15.96 21.58 3.85
C GLY A 306 14.99 21.07 4.92
N SER A 307 13.68 21.06 4.64
CA SER A 307 12.67 20.59 5.59
C SER A 307 12.76 19.09 5.88
N ALA A 308 13.30 18.28 4.94
CA ALA A 308 13.57 16.88 5.20
C ALA A 308 14.75 16.72 6.17
N LEU A 309 15.80 17.52 6.00
CA LEU A 309 16.96 17.54 6.90
C LEU A 309 16.61 18.09 8.28
N ASP A 310 15.70 19.06 8.38
CA ASP A 310 15.19 19.54 9.67
C ASP A 310 14.53 18.40 10.45
N LEU A 311 13.66 17.62 9.80
CA LEU A 311 13.07 16.40 10.38
C LEU A 311 14.15 15.35 10.73
N ALA A 312 15.18 15.19 9.89
CA ALA A 312 16.27 14.26 10.15
C ALA A 312 17.04 14.63 11.42
N ASN A 313 17.32 15.93 11.62
CA ASN A 313 17.97 16.44 12.82
C ASN A 313 17.09 16.25 14.06
N GLU A 314 15.78 16.50 13.98
CA GLU A 314 14.85 16.22 15.08
C GLU A 314 14.83 14.73 15.43
N ASN A 315 14.91 13.85 14.44
CA ASN A 315 14.96 12.40 14.67
C ASN A 315 16.23 11.95 15.40
N ILE A 316 17.39 12.61 15.20
CA ILE A 316 18.61 12.34 16.01
C ILE A 316 18.30 12.55 17.49
N LEU A 317 17.72 13.71 17.83
CA LEU A 317 17.40 14.09 19.21
C LEU A 317 16.39 13.13 19.84
N LEU A 318 15.35 12.73 19.10
CA LEU A 318 14.34 11.79 19.57
C LEU A 318 14.91 10.42 19.93
N ASN A 319 15.93 9.97 19.20
CA ASN A 319 16.59 8.70 19.42
C ASN A 319 17.77 8.78 20.39
N LYS A 320 18.07 9.98 20.91
CA LYS A 320 19.25 10.25 21.76
C LYS A 320 20.55 9.76 21.12
N LEU A 321 20.64 9.89 19.81
CA LEU A 321 21.84 9.56 19.06
C LEU A 321 22.86 10.70 19.20
N ASP A 322 24.14 10.36 19.11
CA ASP A 322 25.23 11.32 19.20
C ASP A 322 25.25 12.23 17.96
N ALA A 323 24.81 13.48 18.13
CA ALA A 323 24.74 14.46 17.06
C ALA A 323 26.12 14.84 16.50
N GLU A 324 27.21 14.60 17.23
CA GLU A 324 28.57 14.85 16.73
C GLU A 324 29.01 13.82 15.68
N ARG A 325 28.34 12.65 15.62
CA ARG A 325 28.65 11.56 14.69
C ARG A 325 27.75 11.53 13.45
N ILE A 326 26.73 12.37 13.40
CA ILE A 326 25.74 12.37 12.33
C ILE A 326 25.64 13.78 11.77
N SER A 327 26.04 13.97 10.51
CA SER A 327 25.96 15.25 9.82
C SER A 327 25.00 15.18 8.64
N PHE A 328 24.10 16.16 8.55
CA PHE A 328 23.20 16.32 7.42
C PHE A 328 23.56 17.59 6.64
N LEU A 329 23.79 17.45 5.34
CA LEU A 329 24.20 18.56 4.47
C LEU A 329 23.14 18.78 3.38
N LYS A 330 22.69 20.03 3.26
CA LYS A 330 21.77 20.44 2.21
C LYS A 330 22.52 20.67 0.91
N GLU A 331 22.58 19.66 0.07
CA GLU A 331 23.28 19.71 -1.21
C GLU A 331 22.65 18.78 -2.25
N ASP A 332 22.84 19.09 -3.52
CA ASP A 332 22.53 18.15 -4.60
C ASP A 332 23.51 16.96 -4.54
N ALA A 333 22.97 15.73 -4.61
CA ALA A 333 23.77 14.51 -4.45
C ALA A 333 24.88 14.39 -5.51
N THR A 334 24.62 14.81 -6.76
CA THR A 334 25.63 14.76 -7.83
C THR A 334 26.76 15.76 -7.58
N THR A 335 26.42 16.95 -7.11
CA THR A 335 27.36 18.01 -6.77
C THR A 335 28.24 17.59 -5.59
N PHE A 336 27.63 17.06 -4.53
CA PHE A 336 28.34 16.55 -3.37
C PHE A 336 29.33 15.45 -3.78
N MET A 337 28.88 14.45 -4.56
CA MET A 337 29.74 13.34 -5.01
C MET A 337 30.96 13.84 -5.81
N LYS A 338 30.79 14.82 -6.70
CA LYS A 338 31.91 15.42 -7.45
C LYS A 338 32.92 16.10 -6.53
N GLY A 339 32.43 16.82 -5.52
CA GLY A 339 33.27 17.46 -4.52
C GLY A 339 34.00 16.45 -3.63
N ALA A 340 33.31 15.40 -3.19
CA ALA A 340 33.90 14.33 -2.41
C ALA A 340 35.03 13.61 -3.16
N ILE A 341 34.83 13.33 -4.46
CA ILE A 341 35.86 12.76 -5.34
C ILE A 341 37.08 13.68 -5.44
N SER A 342 36.88 14.99 -5.63
CA SER A 342 38.01 15.93 -5.78
C SER A 342 38.80 16.12 -4.47
N ARG A 343 38.15 15.93 -3.32
CA ARG A 343 38.79 15.93 -1.99
C ARG A 343 39.34 14.56 -1.57
N ASN A 344 39.18 13.54 -2.40
CA ASN A 344 39.57 12.15 -2.12
C ASN A 344 38.94 11.63 -0.80
N GLU A 345 37.69 12.02 -0.53
CA GLU A 345 36.93 11.55 0.63
C GLU A 345 36.44 10.11 0.38
N LEU A 346 36.56 9.26 1.40
CA LEU A 346 36.20 7.85 1.35
C LEU A 346 35.22 7.51 2.48
N TRP A 347 34.32 6.58 2.19
CA TRP A 347 33.38 5.96 3.12
C TRP A 347 33.42 4.44 2.94
N ASP A 348 33.14 3.72 4.01
CA ASP A 348 33.14 2.25 3.98
C ASP A 348 31.80 1.70 3.48
N LEU A 349 30.71 2.45 3.70
CA LEU A 349 29.37 2.12 3.24
C LEU A 349 28.71 3.33 2.57
N VAL A 350 28.24 3.16 1.33
CA VAL A 350 27.54 4.20 0.56
C VAL A 350 26.14 3.70 0.19
N ILE A 351 25.13 4.50 0.51
CA ILE A 351 23.71 4.24 0.25
C ILE A 351 23.23 5.27 -0.77
N LEU A 352 22.52 4.80 -1.79
CA LEU A 352 22.02 5.63 -2.88
C LEU A 352 20.57 5.27 -3.15
N ASP A 353 19.63 6.10 -2.68
CA ASP A 353 18.18 5.94 -2.88
C ASP A 353 17.57 7.14 -3.62
N PRO A 354 17.90 7.33 -4.92
CA PRO A 354 17.47 8.50 -5.66
C PRO A 354 15.97 8.43 -6.00
N PRO A 355 15.33 9.58 -6.28
CA PRO A 355 13.98 9.58 -6.82
C PRO A 355 13.93 8.87 -8.19
N LYS A 356 12.72 8.56 -8.66
CA LYS A 356 12.50 7.85 -9.94
C LYS A 356 13.24 8.53 -11.10
N LEU A 357 14.21 7.82 -11.67
CA LEU A 357 15.03 8.31 -12.80
C LEU A 357 14.39 8.08 -14.18
N ALA A 358 13.43 7.16 -14.29
CA ALA A 358 12.76 6.83 -15.55
C ALA A 358 11.25 7.18 -15.48
N PRO A 359 10.84 8.41 -15.87
CA PRO A 359 9.44 8.80 -15.86
C PRO A 359 8.71 8.20 -17.07
N ARG A 360 8.25 6.95 -16.93
CA ARG A 360 7.35 6.19 -17.82
C ARG A 360 7.86 5.96 -19.26
N LYS A 361 7.77 4.73 -19.76
CA LYS A 361 7.74 4.48 -21.21
C LYS A 361 6.34 4.87 -21.70
N LYS A 362 6.20 5.86 -22.59
CA LYS A 362 4.92 6.13 -23.25
C LYS A 362 4.50 4.87 -23.99
N VAL A 363 3.51 4.15 -23.45
CA VAL A 363 2.89 3.02 -24.14
C VAL A 363 1.90 3.63 -25.14
N TYR A 364 2.33 3.78 -26.40
CA TYR A 364 1.39 4.01 -27.49
C TYR A 364 0.57 2.74 -27.64
N ILE A 365 -0.72 2.81 -27.31
CA ILE A 365 -1.70 1.83 -27.78
C ILE A 365 -2.13 2.34 -29.17
N PRO A 366 -1.79 1.63 -30.26
CA PRO A 366 -2.18 2.01 -31.62
C PRO A 366 -3.69 1.95 -31.83
#